data_AF-A0A151LZE4-F1
#
_entry.id   AF-A0A151LZE4-F1
#
_cell.length_a   1.000
_cell.length_b   1.000
_cell.length_c   1.000
_cell.angle_alpha   90.00
_cell.angle_beta   90.00
_cell.angle_gamma   90.00
#
_symmetry.space_group_name_H-M   'P 1'
#
loop_
_entity.id
_entity.type
_entity.pdbx_description
1 polymer ?
#
loop_
_entity_poly.entity_id
_entity_poly.type
_entity_poly.pdbx_seq_one_letter_code
_entity_poly.pdbx_strand_id
1 'polypeptide(L)'
;MRKLVLSGFLASEEIYINQLEALLLPMKPLKATATTSQPVLTIQQIETIFYKIQDIYEIHKEFYDSLCPKVQHWDSSVTMGHLFQKLPGLPGWVAVETPEDSSSAEGSPCQAMVGLASGGASQ
;
A
#
# COMPACT_ATOMS: atom_id res chain seq x y z
N MET A 1 17.41 8.17 -14.49
CA MET A 1 16.74 8.45 -13.20
C MET A 1 15.79 7.34 -12.76
N ARG A 2 14.75 6.96 -13.52
CA ARG A 2 13.76 5.93 -13.12
C ARG A 2 14.37 4.60 -12.64
N LYS A 3 15.35 4.04 -13.37
CA LYS A 3 16.06 2.81 -12.98
C LYS A 3 16.75 2.93 -11.62
N LEU A 4 17.46 4.04 -11.37
CA LEU A 4 18.20 4.26 -10.12
C LEU A 4 17.28 4.34 -8.91
N VAL A 5 16.15 5.04 -9.05
CA VAL A 5 15.13 5.13 -7.99
C VAL A 5 14.58 3.74 -7.66
N LEU A 6 14.27 2.94 -8.68
CA LEU A 6 13.74 1.59 -8.49
C LEU A 6 14.79 0.61 -7.97
N SER A 7 16.06 0.75 -8.35
CA SER A 7 17.16 -0.03 -7.77
C SER A 7 17.37 0.30 -6.30
N GLY A 8 17.33 1.58 -5.92
CA GLY A 8 17.41 1.99 -4.52
C GLY A 8 16.22 1.49 -3.70
N PHE A 9 15.02 1.56 -4.29
CA PHE A 9 13.80 1.01 -3.70
C PHE A 9 13.91 -0.50 -3.48
N LEU A 10 14.38 -1.27 -4.47
CA LEU A 10 14.57 -2.72 -4.33
C LEU A 10 15.57 -3.05 -3.22
N ALA A 11 16.66 -2.29 -3.09
CA ALA A 11 17.61 -2.49 -2.00
C ALA A 11 16.97 -2.28 -0.62
N SER A 12 16.13 -1.25 -0.46
CA SER A 12 15.38 -1.07 0.80
C SER A 12 14.35 -2.17 1.04
N GLU A 13 13.69 -2.63 -0.02
CA GLU A 13 12.68 -3.69 0.05
C GLU A 13 13.31 -5.03 0.45
N GLU A 14 14.48 -5.35 -0.10
CA GLU A 14 15.27 -6.53 0.27
C GLU A 14 15.62 -6.53 1.76
N ILE A 15 16.09 -5.39 2.28
CA ILE A 15 16.39 -5.24 3.72
C ILE A 15 15.12 -5.41 4.55
N TYR A 16 14.01 -4.82 4.13
CA TYR A 16 12.73 -4.92 4.84
C TYR A 16 12.20 -6.35 4.91
N ILE A 17 12.23 -7.08 3.79
CA ILE A 17 11.85 -8.51 3.71
C ILE A 17 12.72 -9.36 4.63
N ASN A 18 14.04 -9.13 4.65
CA ASN A 18 14.96 -9.85 5.53
C ASN A 18 14.64 -9.61 7.02
N GLN A 19 14.24 -8.39 7.39
CA GLN A 19 13.81 -8.07 8.75
C GLN A 19 12.49 -8.76 9.11
N LEU A 20 11.52 -8.80 8.19
CA LEU A 20 10.27 -9.53 8.38
C LEU A 20 10.50 -11.04 8.55
N GLU A 21 11.40 -11.62 7.75
CA GLU A 21 11.80 -13.03 7.90
C GLU A 21 12.42 -13.30 9.26
N ALA A 22 13.31 -12.42 9.73
CA ALA A 22 13.92 -12.50 11.05
C ALA A 22 12.87 -12.44 12.18
N LEU A 23 11.74 -11.74 11.99
CA LEU A 23 10.61 -11.74 12.92
C LEU A 23 9.77 -13.02 12.86
N LEU A 24 9.65 -13.66 11.68
CA LEU A 24 8.92 -14.92 11.53
C LEU A 24 9.65 -16.13 12.15
N LEU A 25 10.99 -16.10 12.20
CA LEU A 25 11.81 -17.16 12.80
C LEU A 25 11.47 -17.45 14.27
N PRO A 26 11.44 -16.47 15.21
CA PRO A 26 11.08 -16.71 16.59
C PRO A 26 9.59 -16.98 16.79
N MET A 27 8.71 -16.56 15.87
CA MET A 27 7.27 -16.80 15.98
C MET A 27 6.93 -18.30 16.00
N LYS A 28 7.55 -19.11 15.15
CA LYS A 28 7.30 -20.57 15.05
C LYS A 28 7.55 -21.31 16.38
N PRO A 29 8.74 -21.23 17.01
CA PRO A 29 8.98 -21.86 18.28
C PRO A 29 8.17 -21.24 19.42
N LEU A 30 7.90 -19.92 19.40
CA LEU A 30 7.03 -19.29 20.41
C LEU A 30 5.61 -19.86 20.38
N LYS A 31 5.02 -20.05 19.19
CA LYS A 31 3.70 -20.70 19.07
C LYS A 31 3.73 -22.16 19.55
N ALA A 32 4.81 -22.89 19.27
CA ALA A 32 4.97 -24.27 19.71
C ALA A 32 5.17 -24.40 21.24
N THR A 33 5.86 -23.45 21.88
CA THR A 33 6.05 -23.46 23.34
C THR A 33 4.81 -23.00 24.10
N ALA A 34 3.93 -22.23 23.45
CA ALA A 34 2.69 -21.75 24.06
C ALA A 34 1.67 -22.85 24.40
N THR A 35 1.81 -24.05 23.81
CA THR A 35 0.98 -25.24 24.15
C THR A 35 1.58 -26.10 25.26
N THR A 36 2.75 -25.73 25.79
CA THR A 36 3.41 -26.46 26.88
C THR A 36 2.83 -26.06 28.23
N SER A 37 3.13 -26.85 29.27
CA SER A 37 2.62 -26.63 30.62
C SER A 37 3.13 -25.35 31.30
N GLN A 38 4.17 -24.71 30.76
CA GLN A 38 4.77 -23.47 31.28
C GLN A 38 5.14 -22.52 30.14
N PRO A 39 4.14 -21.87 29.51
CA PRO A 39 4.41 -20.96 28.40
C PRO A 39 4.92 -19.61 28.91
N VAL A 40 5.99 -19.10 28.31
CA VAL A 40 6.52 -17.75 28.58
C VAL A 40 5.58 -16.67 28.03
N LEU A 41 4.94 -16.95 26.90
CA LEU A 41 3.91 -16.12 26.27
C LEU A 41 2.73 -16.99 25.86
N THR A 42 1.52 -16.49 26.06
CA THR A 42 0.29 -17.15 25.61
C THR A 42 0.13 -17.05 24.08
N ILE A 43 -0.62 -17.99 23.48
CA ILE A 43 -0.91 -17.97 22.03
C ILE A 43 -1.51 -16.62 21.61
N GLN A 44 -2.44 -16.08 22.40
CA GLN A 44 -3.08 -14.79 22.12
C GLN A 44 -2.08 -13.62 22.13
N GLN A 45 -1.12 -13.60 23.06
CA GLN A 45 -0.07 -12.57 23.07
C GLN A 45 0.83 -12.68 21.85
N ILE A 46 1.17 -13.90 21.44
CA ILE A 46 1.99 -14.13 20.25
C ILE A 46 1.23 -13.69 19.00
N GLU A 47 -0.05 -14.03 18.86
CA GLU A 47 -0.88 -13.59 17.74
C GLU A 47 -1.04 -12.07 17.68
N THR A 48 -1.08 -11.41 18.84
CA THR A 48 -1.15 -9.94 18.92
C THR A 48 0.18 -9.30 18.53
N ILE A 49 1.32 -9.82 19.04
CA ILE A 49 2.65 -9.29 18.75
C ILE A 49 3.02 -9.50 17.28
N PHE A 50 2.74 -10.70 16.74
CA PHE A 50 3.04 -11.06 15.35
C PHE A 50 1.85 -10.87 14.41
N TYR A 51 0.93 -9.97 14.75
CA TYR A 51 -0.27 -9.73 13.96
C TYR A 51 0.10 -9.35 12.53
N LYS A 52 -0.42 -10.11 11.55
CA LYS A 52 -0.26 -9.87 10.11
C LYS A 52 1.17 -9.86 9.57
N ILE A 53 2.20 -10.18 10.37
CA ILE A 53 3.59 -10.16 9.91
C ILE A 53 3.82 -11.12 8.74
N GLN A 54 3.19 -12.29 8.76
CA GLN A 54 3.28 -13.24 7.65
C GLN A 54 2.63 -12.69 6.37
N ASP A 55 1.41 -12.15 6.46
CA ASP A 55 0.71 -11.55 5.32
C ASP A 55 1.54 -10.39 4.71
N ILE A 56 2.13 -9.54 5.56
CA ILE A 56 2.98 -8.42 5.13
C ILE A 56 4.23 -8.96 4.40
N TYR A 57 4.90 -9.97 4.98
CA TYR A 57 6.05 -10.61 4.34
C TYR A 57 5.71 -11.14 2.94
N GLU A 58 4.62 -11.89 2.80
CA GLU A 58 4.23 -12.49 1.53
C GLU A 58 3.93 -11.44 0.45
N ILE A 59 3.23 -10.36 0.83
CA ILE A 59 2.90 -9.25 -0.06
C ILE A 59 4.15 -8.53 -0.56
N HIS A 60 5.05 -8.16 0.36
CA HIS A 60 6.29 -7.46 0.01
C HIS A 60 7.24 -8.37 -0.79
N LYS A 61 7.28 -9.67 -0.45
CA LYS A 61 8.05 -10.68 -1.19
C LYS A 61 7.54 -10.84 -2.62
N GLU A 62 6.23 -11.01 -2.82
CA GLU A 62 5.62 -11.12 -4.16
C GLU A 62 5.91 -9.87 -4.99
N PHE A 63 5.79 -8.69 -4.38
CA PHE A 63 6.08 -7.42 -5.04
C PHE A 63 7.56 -7.30 -5.44
N TYR A 64 8.49 -7.62 -4.53
CA TYR A 64 9.92 -7.63 -4.82
C TYR A 64 10.26 -8.60 -5.95
N ASP A 65 9.77 -9.84 -5.89
CA ASP A 65 10.03 -10.87 -6.90
C ASP A 65 9.46 -10.49 -8.27
N SER A 66 8.35 -9.74 -8.30
CA SER A 66 7.76 -9.19 -9.53
C SER A 66 8.51 -7.99 -10.11
N LEU A 67 9.12 -7.16 -9.25
CA LEU A 67 9.79 -5.92 -9.63
C LEU A 67 11.27 -6.13 -9.96
N CYS A 68 11.97 -6.98 -9.22
CA CYS A 68 13.39 -7.28 -9.38
C CYS A 68 13.80 -7.62 -10.83
N PRO A 69 13.16 -8.60 -11.53
CA PRO A 69 13.55 -8.95 -12.89
C PRO A 69 13.32 -7.81 -13.89
N LYS A 70 12.32 -6.95 -13.66
CA LYS A 70 12.01 -5.79 -14.51
C LYS A 70 13.03 -4.65 -14.35
N VAL A 71 13.62 -4.51 -13.17
CA VAL A 71 14.69 -3.53 -12.92
C VAL A 71 16.04 -4.05 -13.43
N GLN A 72 16.29 -5.36 -13.32
CA GLN A 72 17.48 -6.01 -13.89
C GLN A 72 17.47 -5.91 -15.42
N HIS A 73 16.38 -6.35 -16.06
CA HIS A 73 16.15 -6.25 -17.50
C HIS A 73 15.38 -4.98 -17.85
N TRP A 74 15.99 -3.83 -17.53
CA TRP A 74 15.34 -2.53 -17.66
C TRP A 74 14.92 -2.21 -19.10
N ASP A 75 13.62 -1.99 -19.30
CA ASP A 75 13.03 -1.48 -20.53
C ASP A 75 12.32 -0.14 -20.24
N SER A 76 12.69 0.91 -20.99
CA SER A 76 12.18 2.27 -20.80
C SER A 76 10.71 2.46 -21.19
N SER A 77 10.15 1.51 -21.95
CA SER A 77 8.75 1.47 -22.40
C SER A 77 7.79 0.82 -21.39
N VAL A 78 8.31 0.09 -20.39
CA VAL A 78 7.50 -0.67 -19.45
C VAL A 78 6.90 0.21 -18.36
N THR A 79 5.57 0.10 -18.20
CA THR A 79 4.82 0.71 -17.09
C THR A 79 4.77 -0.23 -15.88
N MET A 80 5.35 0.18 -14.76
CA MET A 80 5.40 -0.63 -13.52
C MET A 80 4.40 -0.18 -12.45
N GLY A 81 3.60 0.86 -12.71
CA GLY A 81 2.64 1.40 -11.73
C GLY A 81 1.63 0.37 -11.21
N HIS A 82 1.23 -0.60 -12.03
CA HIS A 82 0.32 -1.69 -11.62
C HIS A 82 0.91 -2.57 -10.51
N LEU A 83 2.24 -2.69 -10.41
CA LEU A 83 2.87 -3.44 -9.33
C LEU A 83 2.71 -2.72 -8.00
N PHE A 84 2.78 -1.39 -8.00
CA PHE A 84 2.60 -0.58 -6.79
C PHE A 84 1.14 -0.54 -6.31
N GLN A 85 0.18 -0.84 -7.19
CA GLN A 85 -1.23 -1.02 -6.80
C GLN A 85 -1.47 -2.33 -6.05
N LYS A 86 -0.61 -3.34 -6.22
CA LYS A 86 -0.68 -4.61 -5.50
C LYS A 86 -0.14 -4.52 -4.08
N LEU A 87 0.76 -3.58 -3.81
CA LEU A 87 1.07 -3.24 -2.43
C LEU A 87 -0.24 -2.75 -1.81
N PRO A 88 -0.75 -3.38 -0.73
CA PRO A 88 -1.87 -2.83 0.02
C PRO A 88 -1.38 -1.50 0.54
N GLY A 89 -1.68 -0.42 -0.19
CA GLY A 89 -1.32 0.92 0.21
C GLY A 89 -1.90 1.09 1.59
N LEU A 90 -1.03 1.20 2.61
CA LEU A 90 -1.38 1.35 4.02
C LEU A 90 -2.63 2.22 4.15
N PRO A 91 -3.85 1.65 4.24
CA PRO A 91 -5.07 2.46 4.20
C PRO A 91 -5.24 3.24 5.50
N GLY A 92 -4.39 2.98 6.51
CA GLY A 92 -4.46 3.59 7.83
C GLY A 92 -3.26 4.46 8.25
N TRP A 93 -2.22 4.63 7.42
CA TRP A 93 -1.09 5.53 7.80
C TRP A 93 -0.78 6.60 6.75
N VAL A 94 -1.06 6.36 5.47
CA VAL A 94 -1.01 7.41 4.45
C VAL A 94 -2.45 7.78 4.09
N ALA A 95 -3.16 8.36 5.05
CA ALA A 95 -4.30 9.21 4.73
C ALA A 95 -3.73 10.51 4.14
N VAL A 96 -3.31 10.47 2.88
CA VAL A 96 -3.60 11.61 2.01
C VAL A 96 -5.07 11.43 1.70
N GLU A 97 -5.91 12.16 2.43
CA GLU A 97 -7.33 12.26 2.13
C GLU A 97 -7.46 12.64 0.65
N THR A 98 -7.83 11.66 -0.16
CA THR A 98 -8.36 11.94 -1.48
C THR A 98 -9.84 12.29 -1.22
N PRO A 99 -10.29 13.50 -1.57
CA PRO A 99 -11.70 13.84 -1.43
C PRO A 99 -12.51 12.87 -2.27
N GLU A 100 -13.42 12.17 -1.61
CA GLU A 100 -14.39 11.30 -2.25
C GLU A 100 -15.42 12.15 -3.01
N ASP A 101 -15.16 12.46 -4.27
CA ASP A 101 -16.24 12.88 -5.17
C ASP A 101 -17.04 11.65 -5.60
N SER A 102 -17.96 11.25 -4.72
CA SER A 102 -19.14 10.49 -5.13
C SER A 102 -20.36 11.41 -5.12
N SER A 103 -20.60 12.06 -6.25
CA SER A 103 -21.90 12.63 -6.57
C SER A 103 -22.18 12.40 -8.06
N SER A 104 -22.61 11.17 -8.37
CA SER A 104 -23.44 10.95 -9.55
C SER A 104 -24.70 11.77 -9.40
N ALA A 105 -24.83 12.84 -10.18
CA ALA A 105 -26.05 13.21 -10.92
C ALA A 105 -25.94 14.64 -11.48
N GLU A 106 -25.27 14.78 -12.62
CA GLU A 106 -25.83 15.55 -13.73
C GLU A 106 -26.23 14.50 -14.80
N GLY A 107 -27.47 14.35 -15.25
CA GLY A 107 -28.56 15.31 -15.18
C GLY A 107 -28.15 16.59 -15.90
N SER A 108 -27.86 16.51 -17.20
CA SER A 108 -27.36 17.61 -18.03
C SER A 108 -28.14 18.92 -17.82
N PRO A 109 -27.44 20.05 -17.57
CA PRO A 109 -28.01 21.35 -17.89
C PRO A 109 -26.92 22.40 -18.22
N CYS A 110 -26.15 22.22 -19.30
CA CYS A 110 -25.39 23.35 -19.88
C CYS A 110 -26.30 24.34 -20.64
N GLN A 111 -27.61 24.29 -20.44
CA GLN A 111 -28.61 25.16 -21.06
C GLN A 111 -29.54 25.70 -19.96
N ALA A 112 -29.00 26.41 -18.98
CA ALA A 112 -29.79 27.29 -18.13
C ALA A 112 -28.94 28.44 -17.58
N MET A 113 -29.30 29.65 -18.00
CA MET A 113 -29.19 30.86 -17.18
C MET A 113 -27.89 31.69 -17.24
N VAL A 114 -27.34 31.92 -18.44
CA VAL A 114 -26.84 33.27 -18.78
C VAL A 114 -28.05 34.11 -19.18
N GLY A 115 -28.74 34.65 -18.19
CA GLY A 115 -29.93 35.47 -18.39
C GLY A 115 -30.67 35.75 -17.10
N LEU A 116 -30.14 36.65 -16.27
CA LEU A 116 -30.89 37.58 -15.41
C LEU A 116 -29.91 38.45 -14.58
N ALA A 117 -29.30 39.41 -15.27
CA ALA A 117 -28.90 40.68 -14.67
C ALA A 117 -29.27 41.79 -15.66
N SER A 118 -30.57 42.00 -15.83
CA SER A 118 -31.11 43.16 -16.54
C SER A 118 -31.12 44.36 -15.59
N GLY A 119 -30.51 45.45 -16.03
CA GLY A 119 -31.12 46.77 -15.97
C GLY A 119 -30.71 47.70 -14.82
N GLY A 120 -30.05 48.81 -15.22
CA GLY A 120 -30.55 50.14 -14.84
C GLY A 120 -29.67 50.95 -13.88
N ALA A 121 -28.84 51.83 -14.45
CA ALA A 121 -28.71 53.20 -13.96
C ALA A 121 -28.12 54.08 -15.07
N SER A 122 -29.02 54.68 -15.85
CA SER A 122 -28.74 55.92 -16.56
C SER A 122 -29.29 57.05 -15.70
N GLN A 123 -28.42 57.94 -15.25
CA GLN A 123 -28.62 59.39 -15.15
C GLN A 123 -27.27 60.05 -14.86
#